data_AF-A0A151R5E8-F1
#
_entry.id   AF-A0A151R5E8-F1
#
_cell.length_a   1.000
_cell.length_b   1.000
_cell.length_c   1.000
_cell.angle_alpha   90.00
_cell.angle_beta   90.00
_cell.angle_gamma   90.00
#
_symmetry.space_group_name_H-M   'P 1'
#
loop_
_entity.id
_entity.type
_entity.pdbx_description
1 polymer ?
#
loop_
_entity_poly.entity_id
_entity_poly.type
_entity_poly.pdbx_seq_one_letter_code
_entity_poly.pdbx_strand_id
1 'polypeptide(L)'
;MTDYLLITDQYLWLDACTKVVIPLLVDERQMAFVEGRGILQSVVILIESLDEVRWMRKLCIFFKIDFEKTYDSVSWSFLLYMLHRFGFDER
;
A
#
# COMPACT_ATOMS: atom_id res chain seq x y z
N MET A 1 -25.00 -25.05 4.96
CA MET A 1 -24.10 -24.92 6.14
C MET A 1 -22.63 -25.04 5.74
N THR A 2 -22.30 -25.83 4.72
CA THR A 2 -20.95 -25.97 4.14
C THR A 2 -20.47 -24.74 3.36
N ASP A 3 -21.37 -24.03 2.67
CA ASP A 3 -20.95 -22.92 1.80
C ASP A 3 -20.48 -21.68 2.58
N TYR A 4 -21.04 -21.43 3.77
CA TYR A 4 -20.61 -20.33 4.64
C TYR A 4 -19.20 -20.53 5.20
N LEU A 5 -18.83 -21.78 5.50
CA LEU A 5 -17.50 -22.14 6.01
C LEU A 5 -16.42 -21.95 4.92
N LEU A 6 -16.71 -22.39 3.69
CA LEU A 6 -15.83 -22.17 2.53
C LEU A 6 -15.61 -20.68 2.25
N ILE A 7 -16.67 -19.88 2.34
CA ILE A 7 -16.58 -18.43 2.15
C ILE A 7 -15.73 -17.78 3.24
N THR A 8 -15.91 -18.15 4.52
CA THR A 8 -15.07 -17.62 5.60
C THR A 8 -13.61 -18.02 5.48
N ASP A 9 -13.31 -19.25 5.05
CA ASP A 9 -11.93 -19.69 4.83
C ASP A 9 -11.27 -18.88 3.71
N GLN A 10 -11.98 -18.64 2.60
CA GLN A 10 -11.48 -17.83 1.48
C GLN A 10 -11.13 -16.39 1.89
N TYR A 11 -11.99 -15.72 2.68
CA TYR A 11 -11.70 -14.38 3.21
C TYR A 11 -10.51 -14.36 4.17
N LEU A 12 -10.35 -15.41 4.99
CA LEU A 12 -9.24 -15.55 5.92
C LEU A 12 -7.91 -15.75 5.16
N TRP A 13 -7.93 -16.54 4.09
CA TRP A 13 -6.78 -16.73 3.20
C TRP A 13 -6.37 -15.44 2.51
N LEU A 14 -7.34 -14.69 1.96
CA LEU A 14 -7.05 -13.42 1.31
C LEU A 14 -6.44 -12.41 2.29
N ASP A 15 -6.97 -12.30 3.51
CA ASP A 15 -6.41 -11.42 4.55
C ASP A 15 -4.98 -11.84 4.93
N ALA A 16 -4.74 -13.13 5.14
CA ALA A 16 -3.41 -13.66 5.45
C ALA A 16 -2.39 -13.41 4.33
N CYS A 17 -2.74 -13.70 3.08
CA CYS A 17 -1.89 -13.46 1.91
C CYS A 17 -1.60 -11.96 1.74
N THR A 18 -2.60 -11.10 1.93
CA THR A 18 -2.44 -9.65 1.80
C THR A 18 -1.45 -9.11 2.82
N LYS A 19 -1.54 -9.55 4.08
CA LYS A 19 -0.64 -9.14 5.16
C LYS A 19 0.80 -9.59 4.97
N VAL A 20 1.03 -10.73 4.33
CA VAL A 20 2.38 -11.24 4.07
C VAL A 20 2.98 -10.64 2.80
N VAL A 21 2.20 -10.57 1.72
CA VAL A 21 2.72 -10.23 0.40
C VAL A 21 2.79 -8.71 0.19
N ILE A 22 1.80 -7.93 0.63
CA ILE A 22 1.83 -6.47 0.41
C ILE A 22 3.09 -5.81 0.96
N PRO A 23 3.54 -6.08 2.21
CA PRO A 23 4.78 -5.49 2.74
C PRO A 23 6.05 -5.83 1.96
N LEU A 24 6.05 -6.93 1.19
CA LEU A 24 7.16 -7.35 0.33
C LEU A 24 7.13 -6.64 -1.05
N LEU A 25 5.97 -6.15 -1.47
CA LEU A 25 5.78 -5.48 -2.77
C LEU A 25 5.99 -3.97 -2.71
N VAL A 26 5.72 -3.37 -1.55
CA VAL A 26 5.75 -1.91 -1.37
C VAL A 26 7.02 -1.48 -0.64
N ASP A 27 7.58 -0.36 -1.06
CA ASP A 27 8.76 0.22 -0.41
C ASP A 27 8.45 0.56 1.07
N GLU A 28 9.47 0.51 1.93
CA GLU A 28 9.35 0.86 3.36
C GLU A 28 8.78 2.26 3.59
N ARG A 29 8.96 3.17 2.64
CA ARG A 29 8.46 4.54 2.67
C ARG A 29 6.96 4.66 2.38
N GLN A 30 6.30 3.59 1.91
CA GLN A 30 4.85 3.56 1.74
C GLN A 30 4.17 3.36 3.09
N MET A 31 3.63 4.43 3.65
CA MET A 31 3.04 4.44 5.00
C MET A 31 1.53 4.22 5.05
N ALA A 32 0.82 4.40 3.94
CA ALA A 32 -0.62 4.22 3.88
C ALA A 32 -0.99 2.81 3.40
N PHE A 33 -2.11 2.29 3.91
CA PHE A 33 -2.71 1.01 3.50
C PHE A 33 -1.80 -0.23 3.69
N VAL A 34 -0.82 -0.14 4.59
CA VAL A 34 0.01 -1.27 5.02
C VAL A 34 -0.18 -1.44 6.52
N GLU A 35 -0.53 -2.64 6.96
CA GLU A 35 -0.71 -2.92 8.39
C GLU A 35 0.58 -2.62 9.17
N GLY A 36 0.46 -2.00 10.33
CA GLY A 36 1.59 -1.59 11.15
C GLY A 36 2.31 -0.31 10.70
N ARG A 37 1.97 0.27 9.53
CA ARG A 37 2.48 1.57 9.08
C ARG A 37 1.38 2.63 9.22
N GLY A 38 1.74 3.78 9.78
CA GLY A 38 0.80 4.85 10.11
C GLY A 38 1.00 6.06 9.22
N ILE A 39 -0.11 6.70 8.79
CA ILE A 39 -0.04 7.95 8.01
C ILE A 39 0.69 9.07 8.76
N LEU A 40 0.59 9.10 10.09
CA LEU A 40 1.32 10.06 10.93
C LEU A 40 2.84 9.95 10.78
N GLN A 41 3.36 8.74 10.57
CA GLN A 41 4.80 8.53 10.36
C GLN A 41 5.29 9.25 9.10
N SER A 42 4.49 9.24 8.02
CA SER A 42 4.82 9.99 6.80
C SER A 42 4.84 11.51 7.03
N VAL A 43 3.94 12.02 7.87
CA VAL A 43 3.88 13.46 8.21
C VAL A 43 5.10 13.87 9.03
N VAL A 44 5.51 13.06 10.00
CA VAL A 44 6.71 13.31 10.80
C VAL A 44 7.96 13.34 9.92
N ILE A 45 8.14 12.34 9.05
CA ILE A 45 9.28 12.28 8.11
C ILE A 45 9.32 13.54 7.22
N LEU A 46 8.17 13.99 6.72
CA LEU A 46 8.08 15.20 5.92
C LEU A 46 8.50 16.45 6.71
N ILE A 47 8.03 16.59 7.95
CA ILE A 47 8.37 17.71 8.84
C ILE A 47 9.87 17.73 9.12
N GLU A 48 10.46 16.59 9.49
CA GLU A 48 11.89 16.47 9.76
C GLU A 48 12.72 16.81 8.52
N SER A 49 12.31 16.30 7.35
CA SER A 49 12.97 16.61 6.07
C SER A 49 12.91 18.10 5.74
N LEU A 50 11.79 18.75 6.02
CA LEU A 50 11.61 20.20 5.83
C LEU A 50 12.53 21.01 6.76
N ASP A 51 12.60 20.61 8.02
CA ASP A 51 13.48 21.25 8.99
C ASP A 51 14.95 21.08 8.58
N GLU A 52 15.37 19.88 8.15
CA GLU A 52 16.73 19.64 7.71
C GLU A 52 17.12 20.52 6.50
N VAL A 53 16.25 20.61 5.50
CA VAL A 53 16.44 21.48 4.32
C VAL A 53 16.58 22.94 4.75
N ARG A 54 15.73 23.38 5.70
CA ARG A 54 15.73 24.75 6.21
C ARG A 54 17.04 25.07 6.93
N TRP A 55 17.55 24.13 7.72
CA TRP A 55 18.84 24.26 8.41
C TRP A 55 20.01 24.28 7.42
N MET A 56 19.98 23.44 6.39
CA MET A 56 21.01 23.39 5.34
C MET A 56 20.95 24.54 4.33
N ARG A 57 19.92 25.41 4.39
CA ARG A 57 19.66 26.49 3.41
C ARG A 57 19.67 26.00 1.96
N LYS A 58 19.21 24.77 1.71
CA LYS A 58 19.13 24.19 0.37
C LYS A 58 17.80 24.53 -0.29
N LEU A 59 17.81 24.67 -1.61
CA LEU A 59 16.57 24.74 -2.38
C LEU A 59 15.93 23.35 -2.40
N CYS A 60 14.64 23.25 -2.06
CA CYS A 60 13.88 22.00 -2.11
C CYS A 60 12.55 22.23 -2.80
N ILE A 61 12.08 21.21 -3.52
CA ILE A 61 10.78 21.19 -4.19
C ILE A 61 10.03 19.97 -3.66
N PHE A 62 8.83 20.21 -3.13
CA PHE A 62 7.92 19.15 -2.71
C PHE A 62 6.83 18.99 -3.75
N PHE A 63 6.66 17.77 -4.24
CA PHE A 63 5.62 17.43 -5.19
C PHE A 63 4.55 16.60 -4.48
N LYS A 64 3.37 17.19 -4.31
CA LYS A 64 2.20 16.50 -3.80
C LYS A 64 1.42 15.94 -4.99
N ILE A 65 1.24 14.61 -5.01
CA ILE A 65 0.42 13.94 -6.01
C ILE A 65 -0.87 13.52 -5.32
N ASP A 66 -1.97 14.18 -5.68
CA ASP A 66 -3.30 13.80 -5.23
C ASP A 66 -3.97 12.93 -6.31
N PHE A 67 -4.31 11.70 -5.94
CA PHE A 67 -5.00 10.75 -6.80
C PHE A 67 -6.47 10.69 -6.42
N GLU A 68 -7.26 11.68 -6.87
CA GLU A 68 -8.67 11.82 -6.46
C GLU A 68 -9.56 10.64 -6.92
N LYS A 69 -9.15 9.85 -7.93
CA LYS A 69 -9.93 8.74 -8.52
C LYS A 69 -9.06 7.60 -9.08
N THR A 70 -8.09 7.09 -8.33
CA THR A 70 -7.24 5.99 -8.80
C THR A 70 -8.02 4.72 -9.13
N TYR A 71 -9.00 4.34 -8.32
CA TYR A 71 -9.76 3.11 -8.56
C TYR A 71 -10.60 3.15 -9.85
N ASP A 72 -11.03 4.33 -10.29
CA ASP A 72 -11.81 4.49 -11.54
C ASP A 72 -10.94 4.43 -12.80
N SER A 73 -9.64 4.66 -12.66
CA SER A 73 -8.68 4.75 -13.78
C SER A 73 -7.72 3.57 -13.85
N VAL A 74 -7.72 2.68 -12.85
CA VAL A 74 -6.91 1.47 -12.83
C VAL A 74 -7.46 0.45 -13.84
N SER A 75 -6.56 -0.09 -14.66
CA SER A 75 -6.86 -1.26 -15.49
C SER A 75 -6.96 -2.51 -14.61
N TRP A 76 -8.18 -2.99 -14.39
CA TRP A 76 -8.47 -4.18 -13.58
C TRP A 76 -7.79 -5.45 -14.12
N SER A 77 -7.69 -5.59 -15.45
CA SER A 77 -7.02 -6.73 -16.08
C SER A 77 -5.52 -6.74 -15.78
N PHE A 78 -4.89 -5.56 -15.78
CA PHE A 78 -3.49 -5.42 -15.39
C PHE A 78 -3.29 -5.70 -13.90
N LEU A 79 -4.19 -5.18 -13.04
CA LEU A 79 -4.13 -5.41 -11.61
C LEU A 79 -4.21 -6.92 -11.28
N LEU A 80 -5.19 -7.62 -11.84
CA LEU A 80 -5.36 -9.07 -11.65
C LEU A 80 -4.15 -9.86 -12.17
N TYR A 81 -3.61 -9.49 -13.33
CA TYR A 81 -2.40 -10.10 -13.87
C TYR A 81 -1.20 -9.95 -12.91
N MET A 82 -1.01 -8.76 -12.33
CA MET A 82 0.06 -8.51 -11.37
C MET A 82 -0.15 -9.28 -10.06
N LEU A 83 -1.37 -9.31 -9.53
CA LEU A 83 -1.72 -10.08 -8.32
C LEU A 83 -1.43 -11.57 -8.52
N HIS A 84 -1.83 -12.15 -9.65
CA HIS A 84 -1.50 -13.53 -9.99
C HIS A 84 0.03 -13.76 -10.03
N ARG A 85 0.79 -12.83 -10.63
CA ARG A 85 2.26 -12.94 -10.69
C ARG A 85 2.95 -12.78 -9.33
N PHE A 86 2.31 -12.09 -8.39
CA PHE A 86 2.76 -11.97 -7.00
C PHE A 86 2.32 -13.16 -6.13
N GLY A 87 1.65 -14.16 -6.70
CA GLY A 87 1.28 -15.38 -5.99
C GLY A 87 -0.06 -15.30 -5.26
N PHE A 88 -0.91 -14.32 -5.58
CA PHE A 88 -2.31 -14.26 -5.15
C PHE A 88 -3.19 -15.15 -6.05
N ASP A 89 -2.76 -16.39 -6.26
CA ASP A 89 -3.51 -17.40 -7.02
C ASP A 89 -4.24 -18.31 -6.02
N GLU A 90 -5.55 -18.47 -6.21
CA GLU A 90 -6.28 -19.55 -5.54
C GLU A 90 -5.87 -20.85 -6.22
N ARG A 91 -5.33 -21.79 -5.43
CA ARG A 91 -5.30 -23.18 -5.88
C ARG A 91 -6.71 -23.71 -6.06
#